data_AF-A0A0F6YGQ2-F1
#
_entry.id   AF-A0A0F6YGQ2-F1
#
_cell.length_a   1.000
_cell.length_b   1.000
_cell.length_c   1.000
_cell.angle_alpha   90.00
_cell.angle_beta   90.00
_cell.angle_gamma   90.00
#
_symmetry.space_group_name_H-M   'P 1'
#
loop_
_entity.id
_entity.type
_entity.pdbx_description
1 polymer ?
#
loop_
_entity_poly.entity_id
_entity_poly.type
_entity_poly.pdbx_seq_one_letter_code
_entity_poly.pdbx_strand_id
1 'polypeptide(L)' 'MDDVDGAITEALRATGMRETQREMVRTHLDAPPDPTTCCGSSCDPCVVTLARAVRVARRKLGRET' A
#
# COMPACT_ATOMS: atom_id res chain seq x y z
N MET A 1 12.69 -9.54 11.43
CA MET A 1 11.49 -8.96 10.79
C MET A 1 11.84 -8.79 9.35
N ASP A 2 11.10 -9.44 8.44
CA ASP A 2 11.24 -9.27 6.99
C ASP A 2 11.31 -7.79 6.62
N ASP A 3 12.23 -7.42 5.72
CA ASP A 3 12.35 -6.06 5.17
C ASP A 3 11.02 -5.56 4.59
N VAL A 4 10.22 -6.49 4.05
CA VAL A 4 8.86 -6.26 3.54
C VAL A 4 7.90 -5.79 4.64
N ASP A 5 7.93 -6.43 5.82
CA ASP A 5 7.04 -6.10 6.92
C ASP A 5 7.36 -4.72 7.52
N GLY A 6 8.66 -4.40 7.59
CA GLY A 6 9.14 -3.07 7.99
C GLY A 6 8.72 -1.97 7.00
N ALA A 7 8.84 -2.24 5.70
CA ALA A 7 8.43 -1.30 4.66
C ALA A 7 6.91 -1.04 4.66
N ILE A 8 6.09 -2.08 4.84
CA ILE A 8 4.62 -1.94 4.93
C ILE A 8 4.24 -1.16 6.19
N THR A 9 4.84 -1.46 7.34
CA THR A 9 4.55 -0.76 8.60
C THR A 9 4.82 0.75 8.48
N GLU A 10 5.93 1.13 7.85
CA GLU A 10 6.21 2.54 7.60
C GLU A 10 5.22 3.16 6.61
N ALA A 11 4.87 2.46 5.54
CA ALA A 11 3.91 2.93 4.56
C ALA A 11 2.54 3.20 5.20
N LEU A 12 2.05 2.30 6.07
CA LEU A 12 0.79 2.49 6.80
C LEU A 12 0.85 3.73 7.70
N ARG A 13 1.96 3.92 8.43
CA ARG A 13 2.17 5.12 9.28
C ARG A 13 2.19 6.40 8.44
N ALA A 14 2.88 6.39 7.31
CA ALA A 14 3.04 7.56 6.45
C ALA A 14 1.73 7.99 5.77
N THR A 15 0.80 7.06 5.56
CA THR A 15 -0.50 7.33 4.91
C THR A 15 -1.67 7.39 5.90
N GLY A 16 -1.44 7.12 7.18
CA GLY A 16 -2.50 7.06 8.20
C GLY A 16 -3.42 5.84 8.05
N MET A 17 -2.99 4.82 7.31
CA MET A 17 -3.74 3.57 7.17
C MET A 17 -3.67 2.74 8.45
N ARG A 18 -4.72 1.95 8.68
CA ARG A 18 -4.81 1.05 9.83
C ARG A 18 -4.02 -0.22 9.59
N GLU A 19 -3.59 -0.87 10.67
CA GLU A 19 -2.86 -2.15 10.58
C GLU A 19 -3.68 -3.26 9.92
N THR A 20 -5.01 -3.21 10.02
CA THR A 20 -5.92 -4.14 9.31
C THR A 20 -5.83 -4.03 7.78
N GLN A 21 -5.21 -2.98 7.26
CA GLN A 21 -4.99 -2.77 5.82
C GLN A 21 -3.59 -3.24 5.37
N ARG A 22 -2.78 -3.83 6.27
CA ARG A 22 -1.44 -4.36 5.98
C ARG A 22 -1.45 -5.36 4.84
N GLU A 23 -2.38 -6.32 4.86
CA GLU A 23 -2.49 -7.34 3.82
C GLU A 23 -2.84 -6.74 2.46
N MET A 24 -3.67 -5.71 2.44
CA MET A 24 -4.01 -4.99 1.22
C MET A 24 -2.77 -4.34 0.58
N VAL A 25 -1.93 -3.67 1.38
CA VAL A 25 -0.66 -3.10 0.88
C VAL A 25 0.28 -4.21 0.40
N ARG A 26 0.38 -5.32 1.15
CA ARG A 26 1.23 -6.47 0.82
C ARG A 26 0.87 -7.08 -0.53
N THR A 27 -0.41 -7.35 -0.77
CA THR A 27 -0.92 -7.91 -2.04
C THR A 27 -0.59 -7.03 -3.23
N HIS A 28 -0.50 -5.71 -3.03
CA HIS A 28 -0.21 -4.75 -4.10
C HIS A 28 1.28 -4.35 -4.22
N LEU A 29 2.17 -4.95 -3.43
CA LEU A 29 3.61 -4.71 -3.58
C LEU A 29 4.13 -5.20 -4.92
N ASP A 30 3.73 -6.40 -5.34
CA ASP A 30 4.22 -7.05 -6.56
C ASP A 30 3.29 -6.81 -7.77
N ALA A 31 2.02 -6.45 -7.54
CA ALA A 31 1.07 -6.08 -8.59
C ALA A 31 0.44 -4.71 -8.29
N PRO A 32 0.45 -3.74 -9.23
CA PRO A 32 -0.19 -2.45 -8.98
C PRO A 32 -1.66 -2.64 -8.56
N PRO A 33 -2.20 -1.78 -7.67
CA PRO A 33 -3.59 -1.85 -7.30
C PRO A 33 -4.47 -1.66 -8.53
N ASP A 34 -5.29 -2.67 -8.82
CA ASP A 34 -6.26 -2.57 -9.90
C ASP A 34 -7.27 -1.49 -9.51
N PRO A 35 -7.49 -0.45 -10.36
CA PRO A 35 -8.40 0.65 -10.04
C PRO A 35 -9.84 0.17 -9.80
N THR A 36 -10.19 -1.05 -10.18
CA THR A 36 -11.49 -1.67 -9.90
C THR A 36 -11.60 -2.28 -8.50
N THR A 37 -10.50 -2.43 -7.75
CA THR A 37 -10.47 -2.99 -6.37
C THR A 37 -10.98 -1.99 -5.33
N CYS A 38 -11.82 -1.06 -5.76
CA CYS A 38 -12.31 0.00 -4.93
C CYS A 38 -13.48 -0.48 -4.08
N CYS A 39 -13.55 -0.04 -2.82
CA CYS A 39 -14.63 -0.32 -1.87
C CYS A 39 -15.99 0.30 -2.29
N GLY A 40 -16.52 -0.09 -3.45
CA GLY A 40 -17.93 -0.02 -3.80
C GLY A 40 -18.60 1.35 -3.98
N SER A 41 -17.98 2.51 -3.69
CA SER A 41 -18.71 3.78 -3.83
C SER A 41 -17.95 5.06 -4.15
N SER A 42 -16.63 5.19 -3.92
CA SER A 42 -15.88 6.38 -4.34
C SER A 42 -14.41 6.05 -4.55
N CYS A 43 -13.94 6.14 -5.79
CA CYS A 43 -12.55 5.84 -6.17
C CYS A 43 -11.49 6.83 -5.69
N ASP A 44 -11.86 7.82 -4.87
CA ASP A 44 -10.98 8.96 -4.63
C ASP A 44 -10.00 8.78 -3.46
N PRO A 45 -10.39 8.35 -2.25
CA PRO A 45 -9.44 8.32 -1.13
C PRO A 45 -8.75 6.97 -0.93
N CYS A 46 -9.44 5.83 -1.11
CA CYS A 46 -8.87 4.52 -0.74
C CYS A 46 -7.81 4.04 -1.74
N VAL A 47 -8.07 4.13 -3.04
CA VAL A 47 -7.12 3.70 -4.08
C VAL A 47 -5.91 4.63 -4.15
N VAL A 48 -6.10 5.95 -3.99
CA VAL A 48 -5.00 6.91 -3.96
C VAL A 48 -4.12 6.71 -2.71
N THR A 49 -4.75 6.51 -1.55
CA THR A 49 -4.02 6.25 -0.29
C THR A 49 -3.27 4.92 -0.37
N LEU A 50 -3.88 3.88 -0.92
CA LEU A 50 -3.24 2.58 -1.16
C LEU A 50 -2.08 2.68 -2.14
N ALA A 51 -2.26 3.36 -3.29
CA ALA A 51 -1.20 3.58 -4.25
C ALA A 51 -0.03 4.37 -3.63
N ARG A 52 -0.32 5.36 -2.77
CA ARG A 52 0.71 6.09 -2.02
C ARG A 52 1.44 5.18 -1.03
N ALA A 53 0.73 4.34 -0.29
CA ALA A 53 1.33 3.38 0.64
C ALA A 53 2.22 2.37 -0.08
N VAL A 54 1.73 1.77 -1.17
CA VAL A 54 2.49 0.84 -2.02
C VAL A 54 3.75 1.53 -2.58
N ARG A 55 3.64 2.78 -3.04
CA ARG A 55 4.80 3.56 -3.52
C ARG A 55 5.85 3.77 -2.43
N VAL A 56 5.44 4.14 -1.22
CA VAL A 56 6.36 4.31 -0.07
C VAL A 56 7.06 3.01 0.26
N ALA A 57 6.30 1.90 0.34
CA ALA A 57 6.87 0.60 0.63
C ALA A 57 7.83 0.11 -0.47
N ARG A 58 7.49 0.29 -1.76
CA ARG A 58 8.38 -0.06 -2.89
C ARG A 58 9.68 0.74 -2.87
N ARG A 59 9.61 2.05 -2.61
CA ARG A 59 10.81 2.90 -2.48
C ARG A 59 11.73 2.38 -1.38
N LYS A 60 11.16 2.02 -0.23
CA LYS A 60 11.93 1.49 0.89
C LYS A 60 12.59 0.14 0.59
N LEU A 61 11.94 -0.68 -0.21
CA LEU A 61 12.46 -1.96 -0.68
C LEU A 61 13.43 -1.84 -1.87
N GLY A 62 13.69 -0.63 -2.39
CA GLY A 62 14.49 -0.44 -3.61
C GLY A 62 13.83 -1.02 -4.87
N ARG A 63 12.51 -1.26 -4.84
CA ARG A 63 11.71 -1.85 -5.92
C ARG A 63 11.03 -0.78 -6.78
N GLU A 64 11.75 0.29 -7.09
CA GLU A 64 11.27 1.36 -7.97
C GLU A 64 11.27 0.84 -9.43
N THR A 65 10.13 0.28 -9.85
CA THR A 65 9.78 0.04 -11.25
C THR A 65 8.68 1.01 -11.65
#